data_AF-A0A950QAB7-F1
#
_entry.id   AF-A0A950QAB7-F1
#
_cell.length_a   1.000
_cell.length_b   1.000
_cell.length_c   1.000
_cell.angle_alpha   90.00
_cell.angle_beta   90.00
_cell.angle_gamma   90.00
#
_symmetry.space_group_name_H-M   'P 1'
#
loop_
_entity.id
_entity.type
_entity.pdbx_description
1 polymer ?
#
loop_
_entity_poly.entity_id
_entity_poly.type
_entity_poly.pdbx_seq_one_letter_code
_entity_poly.pdbx_strand_id
1 'polypeptide(L)' 'MGLKALAFLAGAPEPIERFMAVSGADAGGLRERASEPAFLCAVLEFLLTDEGLLLTFCETESLKPELVHRASHALGG' A
#
# COMPACT_ATOMS: atom_id res chain seq x y z
N MET A 1 4.21 -5.31 -6.76
CA MET A 1 4.39 -4.00 -6.07
C MET A 1 3.32 -3.79 -5.00
N GLY A 2 2.02 -3.86 -5.33
CA GLY A 2 0.95 -3.74 -4.32
C GLY A 2 1.08 -4.71 -3.13
N LEU A 3 1.37 -5.99 -3.37
CA LEU A 3 1.56 -6.97 -2.29
C LEU A 3 2.76 -6.66 -1.39
N LYS A 4 3.81 -6.07 -1.96
CA LYS A 4 5.03 -5.65 -1.23
C LYS A 4 4.73 -4.43 -0.36
N ALA A 5 3.99 -3.46 -0.90
CA ALA A 5 3.51 -2.31 -0.15
C ALA A 5 2.61 -2.74 1.02
N LEU A 6 1.72 -3.71 0.80
CA LEU A 6 0.88 -4.27 1.86
C LEU A 6 1.72 -4.98 2.94
N ALA A 7 2.72 -5.77 2.55
CA ALA A 7 3.63 -6.42 3.48
C ALA A 7 4.46 -5.40 4.28
N PHE A 8 4.89 -4.31 3.64
CA PHE A 8 5.58 -3.20 4.29
C PHE A 8 4.69 -2.52 5.34
N LEU A 9 3.44 -2.21 4.99
CA LEU A 9 2.46 -1.68 5.95
C LEU A 9 2.26 -2.66 7.11
N ALA A 10 2.05 -3.95 6.82
CA ALA A 10 1.87 -4.97 7.86
C ALA A 10 3.09 -5.14 8.79
N GLY A 11 4.27 -4.70 8.37
CA GLY A 11 5.47 -4.66 9.20
C GLY A 11 5.49 -3.51 10.23
N ALA A 12 4.58 -2.55 10.12
CA ALA A 12 4.50 -1.39 11.00
C ALA A 12 3.06 -1.22 11.54
N PRO A 13 2.84 -1.25 12.88
CA PRO A 13 1.50 -1.22 13.46
C PRO A 13 0.75 0.09 13.18
N GLU A 14 1.43 1.24 13.29
CA GLU A 14 0.80 2.54 13.06
C GLU A 14 0.25 2.73 11.62
N PRO A 15 1.06 2.48 10.57
CA PRO A 15 0.60 2.60 9.18
C PRO A 15 -0.53 1.63 8.82
N ILE A 16 -0.45 0.37 9.25
CA ILE A 16 -1.47 -0.63 8.92
C ILE A 16 -2.79 -0.31 9.63
N GLU A 17 -2.76 0.15 10.88
CA GLU A 17 -3.97 0.57 11.60
C GLU A 17 -4.63 1.77 10.92
N ARG A 18 -3.84 2.79 10.53
CA ARG A 18 -4.35 3.92 9.77
C ARG A 18 -4.97 3.45 8.45
N PHE A 19 -4.27 2.62 7.69
CA PHE A 19 -4.76 2.10 6.41
C PHE A 19 -6.07 1.30 6.58
N MET A 20 -6.16 0.43 7.58
CA MET A 20 -7.38 -0.32 7.89
C MET A 20 -8.55 0.62 8.22
N ALA A 21 -8.30 1.70 8.97
CA ALA A 21 -9.32 2.70 9.30
C ALA A 21 -9.85 3.46 8.07
N VAL A 22 -9.01 3.79 7.09
CA VAL A 22 -9.46 4.47 5.86
C VAL A 22 -10.04 3.52 4.81
N SER A 23 -9.49 2.31 4.68
CA SER A 23 -9.90 1.33 3.66
C SER A 23 -11.10 0.46 4.07
N GLY A 24 -11.52 0.56 5.34
CA GLY A 24 -12.53 -0.31 5.94
C GLY A 24 -12.14 -1.79 5.89
N ALA A 25 -10.84 -2.09 5.90
CA ALA A 25 -10.33 -3.44 5.85
C ALA A 25 -10.03 -3.96 7.25
N ASP A 26 -10.40 -5.20 7.53
CA ASP A 26 -10.02 -5.91 8.73
C ASP A 26 -8.88 -6.90 8.46
N ALA A 27 -8.07 -7.17 9.47
CA ALA A 27 -6.96 -8.12 9.39
C ALA A 27 -7.39 -9.52 8.87
N GLY A 28 -8.62 -9.95 9.18
CA GLY A 28 -9.18 -11.22 8.70
C GLY A 28 -9.48 -11.24 7.20
N GLY A 29 -9.95 -10.13 6.63
CA GLY A 29 -10.25 -10.00 5.20
C GLY A 29 -9.06 -9.53 4.36
N LEU A 30 -7.97 -9.09 5.00
CA LEU A 30 -6.79 -8.52 4.34
C LEU A 30 -6.21 -9.44 3.27
N ARG A 31 -6.16 -10.76 3.54
CA ARG A 31 -5.60 -11.75 2.61
C ARG A 31 -6.49 -11.99 1.39
N GLU A 32 -7.80 -11.96 1.57
CA GLU A 32 -8.75 -12.07 0.45
C GLU A 32 -8.68 -10.81 -0.41
N ARG A 33 -8.73 -9.63 0.23
CA ARG A 33 -8.62 -8.33 -0.45
C ARG A 33 -7.26 -8.12 -1.10
N ALA A 34 -6.18 -8.72 -0.59
CA ALA A 34 -4.86 -8.67 -1.23
C ALA A 34 -4.82 -9.29 -2.64
N SER A 35 -5.84 -10.08 -3.02
CA SER A 35 -6.01 -10.59 -4.38
C SER A 35 -6.75 -9.60 -5.30
N GLU A 36 -7.37 -8.56 -4.73
CA GLU A 36 -8.12 -7.56 -5.49
C GLU A 36 -7.18 -6.44 -5.97
N PRO A 37 -7.10 -6.19 -7.28
CA PRO A 37 -6.26 -5.12 -7.82
C PRO A 37 -6.67 -3.74 -7.30
N ALA A 38 -7.97 -3.50 -7.10
CA ALA A 38 -8.48 -2.26 -6.51
C ALA A 38 -8.00 -2.04 -5.06
N PHE A 39 -7.89 -3.11 -4.27
CA PHE A 39 -7.36 -3.01 -2.91
C PHE A 39 -5.86 -2.71 -2.91
N LEU A 40 -5.11 -3.38 -3.79
CA LEU A 40 -3.69 -3.10 -3.97
C LEU A 40 -3.44 -1.68 -4.49
N CYS A 41 -4.35 -1.15 -5.32
CA CYS A 41 -4.35 0.26 -5.73
C CYS A 41 -4.52 1.17 -4.51
N ALA A 42 -5.53 0.93 -3.66
CA ALA A 42 -5.78 1.72 -2.46
C ALA A 42 -4.58 1.72 -1.49
N VAL A 43 -3.86 0.60 -1.37
CA VAL A 43 -2.62 0.51 -0.58
C VAL A 43 -1.53 1.43 -1.13
N LEU A 44 -1.34 1.44 -2.45
CA LEU A 44 -0.35 2.31 -3.10
C LEU A 44 -0.75 3.78 -3.02
N GLU A 45 -2.04 4.10 -3.17
CA GLU A 45 -2.56 5.46 -2.97
C GLU A 45 -2.37 5.93 -1.53
N PHE A 46 -2.60 5.07 -0.55
CA PHE A 46 -2.32 5.39 0.85
C PHE A 46 -0.84 5.72 1.08
N LEU A 47 0.09 4.95 0.50
CA LEU A 47 1.50 5.32 0.53
C LEU A 47 1.75 6.69 -0.12
N LEU A 48 1.11 6.98 -1.25
CA LEU A 48 1.25 8.28 -1.93
C LEU A 48 0.67 9.46 -1.12
N THR A 49 -0.26 9.22 -0.20
CA THR A 49 -0.76 10.27 0.70
C THR A 49 0.20 10.64 1.83
N ASP A 50 1.17 9.79 2.16
CA ASP A 50 2.13 10.00 3.24
C ASP A 50 3.56 9.88 2.69
N GLU A 51 4.19 11.03 2.45
CA GLU A 51 5.52 11.10 1.83
C GLU A 51 6.59 10.36 2.63
N GLY A 52 6.51 10.34 3.97
CA GLY A 52 7.48 9.64 4.82
C GLY A 52 7.37 8.12 4.67
N LEU A 53 6.15 7.60 4.62
CA LEU A 53 5.85 6.20 4.34
C LEU A 53 6.29 5.80 2.93
N LEU A 54 6.00 6.65 1.94
CA LEU A 54 6.40 6.45 0.54
C LEU A 54 7.93 6.35 0.41
N LEU A 55 8.66 7.29 0.99
CA LEU A 55 10.12 7.32 0.94
C LEU A 55 10.71 6.10 1.62
N THR A 56 10.22 5.73 2.79
CA THR A 56 10.71 4.55 3.53
C THR A 56 10.46 3.26 2.75
N PHE A 57 9.28 3.11 2.13
CA PHE A 57 8.97 1.98 1.27
C PHE A 57 9.89 1.96 0.03
N CYS A 58 10.09 3.12 -0.60
CA CYS A 58 10.96 3.27 -1.75
C CYS A 58 12.42 2.93 -1.43
N GLU A 59 12.93 3.35 -0.27
CA GLU A 59 14.28 2.98 0.20
C GLU A 59 14.38 1.48 0.47
N THR A 60 13.40 0.91 1.17
CA THR A 60 13.36 -0.52 1.51
C THR A 60 13.38 -1.40 0.27
N GLU A 61 12.57 -1.05 -0.74
CA GLU A 61 12.45 -1.82 -1.97
C GLU A 61 13.42 -1.37 -3.06
N SER A 62 14.25 -0.35 -2.80
CA SER A 62 15.11 0.32 -3.80
C SER A 62 14.33 0.73 -5.06
N LEU A 63 13.13 1.28 -4.85
CA LEU A 63 12.23 1.75 -5.90
C LEU A 63 12.21 3.28 -5.95
N LYS A 64 11.83 3.83 -7.11
CA LYS A 64 11.55 5.25 -7.25
C LYS A 64 10.07 5.54 -6.90
N PRO A 65 9.77 6.68 -6.26
CA PRO A 65 8.39 7.11 -5.99
C PRO A 65 7.51 7.13 -7.24
N GLU A 66 8.09 7.51 -8.38
CA GLU A 66 7.43 7.49 -9.69
C GLU A 66 6.89 6.11 -10.10
N LEU A 67 7.58 5.03 -9.70
CA LEU A 67 7.14 3.66 -9.97
C LEU A 67 5.93 3.29 -9.12
N VAL A 68 5.85 3.79 -7.88
CA VAL A 68 4.69 3.59 -6.99
C VAL A 68 3.47 4.28 -7.60
N HIS A 69 3.64 5.51 -8.07
CA HIS A 69 2.57 6.26 -8.75
C HIS A 69 2.08 5.57 -10.02
N ARG A 70 2.99 5.10 -10.88
CA ARG A 70 2.61 4.29 -12.06
C ARG A 70 1.93 2.99 -11.70
N ALA A 71 2.40 2.29 -10.67
CA ALA A 71 1.81 1.02 -10.25
C ALA A 71 0.39 1.21 -9.71
N SER A 72 0.14 2.30 -8.98
CA SER A 72 -1.22 2.66 -8.56
C SER A 72 -2.12 2.89 -9.76
N HIS A 73 -1.70 3.76 -10.69
CA HIS A 73 -2.47 4.06 -11.90
C HIS A 73 -2.71 2.83 -12.79
N ALA A 74 -1.78 1.86 -12.83
CA ALA A 74 -1.95 0.62 -13.58
C ALA A 74 -2.95 -0.36 -12.95
N LEU A 75 -3.25 -0.22 -11.66
CA LEU A 75 -4.19 -1.09 -10.93
C LEU A 75 -5.58 -0.46 -10.79
N GLY A 76 -5.68 0.87 -10.82
CA GLY A 76 -6.94 1.62 -10.76
C GLY A 76 -7.53 2.00 -12.12
N GLY A 77 -6.86 1.62 -13.22
CA GLY A 77 -7.28 1.91 -14.60
C GLY A 77 -7.92 0.72 -15.31
#